data_AF-A0A847MR77-F1
#
_entry.id   AF-A0A847MR77-F1
#
_cell.length_a   1.000
_cell.length_b   1.000
_cell.length_c   1.000
_cell.angle_alpha   90.00
_cell.angle_beta   90.00
_cell.angle_gamma   90.00
#
_symmetry.space_group_name_H-M   'P 1'
#
loop_
_entity.id
_entity.type
_entity.pdbx_description
1 polymer ?
#
loop_
_entity_poly.entity_id
_entity_poly.type
_entity_poly.pdbx_seq_one_letter_code
_entity_poly.pdbx_strand_id
1 'polypeptide(L)'
;VDLHLGCPCFASSVVAGGAERTDSVRAGLVALPDELEIVLVHDAARCLTPTAVFERVIDAVAGGAAGAVPGIPVVDTVKTVDPAGVITGTPDRATLRAIQTPQGFAADILRAAYAADVAATDDAALVELTGHNVVVVDGDALAFKITTSDDLERAERVLAGGER
;
A
#
# COMPACT_ATOMS: atom_id res chain seq x y z
N VAL A 1 3.13 25.05 -0.71
CA VAL A 1 2.75 25.64 -2.02
C VAL A 1 1.41 25.03 -2.39
N ASP A 2 0.33 25.80 -2.27
CA ASP A 2 -1.01 25.36 -2.69
C ASP A 2 -1.09 25.42 -4.22
N LEU A 3 -1.06 24.26 -4.87
CA LEU A 3 -1.31 24.14 -6.30
C LEU A 3 -2.82 23.99 -6.52
N HIS A 4 -3.51 25.11 -6.72
CA HIS A 4 -4.93 25.13 -7.11
C HIS A 4 -5.08 24.80 -8.59
N LEU A 5 -5.41 23.54 -8.91
CA LEU A 5 -5.87 23.11 -10.23
C LEU A 5 -7.41 23.05 -10.20
N GLY A 6 -8.07 23.88 -11.01
CA GLY A 6 -9.51 24.20 -10.94
C GLY A 6 -10.50 23.10 -11.35
N CYS A 7 -10.58 22.05 -10.54
CA CYS A 7 -11.67 21.06 -10.44
C CYS A 7 -11.97 20.92 -8.92
N PRO A 8 -13.12 20.39 -8.43
CA PRO A 8 -13.52 20.54 -7.02
C PRO A 8 -12.33 20.24 -6.12
N CYS A 9 -11.90 21.29 -5.41
CA CYS A 9 -10.51 21.52 -5.03
C CYS A 9 -9.83 20.27 -4.45
N PHE A 10 -9.01 19.62 -5.26
CA PHE A 10 -8.04 18.65 -4.74
C PHE A 10 -7.04 19.47 -3.91
N ALA A 11 -7.23 19.50 -2.60
CA ALA A 11 -6.28 20.07 -1.67
C ALA A 11 -5.11 19.10 -1.53
N SER A 12 -3.97 19.42 -2.11
CA SER A 12 -2.72 18.68 -1.89
C SER A 12 -1.89 19.40 -0.82
N SER A 13 -1.66 18.75 0.31
CA SER A 13 -0.67 19.20 1.29
C SER A 13 0.65 18.47 1.07
N VAL A 14 1.76 19.18 1.25
CA VAL A 14 3.11 18.61 1.16
C VAL A 14 3.77 18.78 2.51
N VAL A 15 4.18 17.66 3.10
CA VAL A 15 4.95 17.60 4.35
C VAL A 15 6.33 17.04 4.08
N ALA A 16 7.31 17.44 4.88
CA ALA A 16 8.62 16.80 4.84
C ALA A 16 8.51 15.36 5.35
N GLY A 17 9.08 14.41 4.62
CA GLY A 17 9.24 13.04 5.09
C GLY A 17 10.26 12.94 6.24
N GLY A 18 10.26 11.80 6.92
CA GLY A 18 11.23 11.49 7.99
C GLY A 18 12.39 10.61 7.51
N ALA A 19 13.11 10.03 8.47
CA ALA A 19 14.27 9.17 8.17
C ALA A 19 13.83 7.84 7.55
N GLU A 20 12.75 7.26 8.07
CA GLU A 20 12.18 6.01 7.60
C GLU A 20 10.82 6.23 6.90
N ARG A 21 10.34 5.17 6.21
CA ARG A 21 9.01 5.18 5.57
C ARG A 21 7.91 5.51 6.58
N THR A 22 7.94 4.87 7.75
CA THR A 22 6.94 5.04 8.82
C THR A 22 6.90 6.47 9.36
N ASP A 23 8.05 7.14 9.49
CA ASP A 23 8.10 8.54 9.90
C ASP A 23 7.42 9.46 8.88
N SER A 24 7.62 9.16 7.60
CA SER A 24 7.02 9.92 6.49
C SER A 24 5.50 9.76 6.45
N VAL A 25 5.00 8.53 6.66
CA VAL A 25 3.55 8.29 6.75
C VAL A 25 2.97 8.97 7.99
N ARG A 26 3.65 8.89 9.14
CA ARG A 26 3.23 9.58 10.38
C ARG A 26 3.09 11.09 10.16
N ALA A 27 4.06 11.72 9.50
CA ALA A 27 3.99 13.15 9.16
C ALA A 27 2.79 13.47 8.26
N GLY A 28 2.51 12.59 7.28
CA GLY A 28 1.32 12.68 6.43
C GLY A 28 0.02 12.60 7.23
N LEU A 29 -0.10 11.61 8.12
CA LEU A 29 -1.29 11.41 8.96
C LEU A 29 -1.59 12.61 9.87
N VAL A 30 -0.57 13.26 10.42
CA VAL A 30 -0.71 14.47 11.24
C VAL A 30 -1.26 15.65 10.44
N ALA A 31 -0.98 15.71 9.13
CA ALA A 31 -1.45 16.78 8.26
C ALA A 31 -2.86 16.52 7.68
N LEU A 32 -3.42 15.33 7.86
CA LEU A 32 -4.75 14.98 7.39
C LEU A 32 -5.84 15.53 8.34
N PRO A 33 -6.96 16.06 7.81
CA PRO A 33 -8.11 16.43 8.63
C PRO A 33 -8.63 15.27 9.48
N ASP A 34 -9.07 15.55 10.70
CA ASP A 34 -9.52 14.54 11.66
C ASP A 34 -10.86 13.89 11.25
N GLU A 35 -11.67 14.57 10.43
CA GLU A 35 -12.99 14.11 9.99
C GLU A 35 -12.94 13.03 8.90
N LEU A 36 -11.76 12.72 8.36
CA LEU A 36 -11.61 11.64 7.39
C LEU A 36 -11.91 10.29 8.03
N GLU A 37 -12.75 9.49 7.38
CA GLU A 37 -13.11 8.14 7.83
C GLU A 37 -12.17 7.07 7.29
N ILE A 38 -11.61 7.27 6.10
CA ILE A 38 -10.74 6.31 5.41
C ILE A 38 -9.46 7.00 4.97
N VAL A 39 -8.31 6.37 5.23
CA VAL A 39 -7.00 6.83 4.78
C VAL A 39 -6.39 5.77 3.86
N LEU A 40 -5.88 6.21 2.71
CA LEU A 40 -5.08 5.38 1.81
C LEU A 40 -3.61 5.80 1.87
N VAL A 41 -2.73 4.83 2.11
CA VAL A 41 -1.28 5.00 1.99
C VAL A 41 -0.82 4.37 0.68
N HIS A 42 -0.25 5.19 -0.22
CA HIS A 42 0.15 4.74 -1.55
C HIS A 42 1.62 5.08 -1.83
N ASP A 43 2.33 4.14 -2.44
CA ASP A 43 3.72 4.33 -2.83
C ASP A 43 3.73 5.09 -4.17
N ALA A 44 4.35 6.27 -4.22
CA ALA A 44 4.48 7.05 -5.46
C ALA A 44 5.15 6.26 -6.60
N ALA A 45 5.98 5.26 -6.27
CA ALA A 45 6.63 4.38 -7.23
C ALA A 45 5.68 3.35 -7.91
N ARG A 46 4.39 3.28 -7.53
CA ARG A 46 3.36 2.46 -8.18
C ARG A 46 2.43 3.31 -9.06
N CYS A 47 3.04 4.16 -9.90
CA CYS A 47 2.36 5.22 -10.64
C CYS A 47 1.31 4.75 -11.67
N LEU A 48 1.29 3.47 -12.02
CA LEU A 48 0.35 2.89 -13.00
C LEU A 48 -0.79 2.11 -12.35
N THR A 49 -0.95 2.19 -11.02
CA THR A 49 -2.02 1.49 -10.31
C THR A 49 -3.39 1.95 -10.83
N PRO A 50 -4.23 1.04 -11.36
CA PRO A 50 -5.54 1.41 -11.89
C PRO A 50 -6.49 1.90 -10.80
N THR A 51 -7.35 2.88 -11.12
CA THR A 51 -8.34 3.43 -10.18
C THR A 51 -9.24 2.36 -9.56
N ALA A 52 -9.60 1.32 -10.32
CA ALA A 52 -10.40 0.22 -9.82
C ALA A 52 -9.76 -0.53 -8.62
N VAL A 53 -8.42 -0.49 -8.49
CA VAL A 53 -7.73 -1.03 -7.30
C VAL A 53 -8.02 -0.17 -6.07
N PHE A 54 -7.98 1.16 -6.22
CA PHE A 54 -8.31 2.10 -5.14
C PHE A 54 -9.76 1.93 -4.70
N GLU A 55 -10.69 1.83 -5.64
CA GLU A 55 -12.12 1.63 -5.37
C GLU A 55 -12.36 0.35 -4.55
N ARG A 56 -11.76 -0.78 -4.95
CA ARG A 56 -11.88 -2.04 -4.19
C ARG A 56 -11.38 -1.93 -2.76
N VAL A 57 -10.28 -1.21 -2.55
CA VAL A 57 -9.71 -0.98 -1.21
C VAL A 57 -10.64 -0.11 -0.37
N ILE A 58 -11.15 0.98 -0.94
CA ILE A 58 -12.11 1.88 -0.26
C ILE A 58 -13.39 1.11 0.09
N ASP A 59 -13.95 0.37 -0.85
CA ASP A 59 -15.19 -0.39 -0.66
C ASP A 59 -15.07 -1.43 0.44
N ALA A 60 -13.91 -2.10 0.55
CA ALA A 60 -13.66 -3.07 1.61
C ALA A 60 -13.63 -2.40 3.01
N VAL A 61 -12.97 -1.24 3.13
CA VAL A 61 -12.93 -0.49 4.40
C VAL A 61 -14.30 0.10 4.74
N ALA A 62 -14.98 0.71 3.76
CA ALA A 62 -16.34 1.22 3.91
C ALA A 62 -17.35 0.10 4.25
N GLY A 63 -17.08 -1.13 3.80
CA GLY A 63 -17.82 -2.34 4.16
C GLY A 63 -17.55 -2.87 5.57
N GLY A 64 -16.68 -2.22 6.35
CA GLY A 64 -16.42 -2.53 7.75
C GLY A 64 -15.09 -3.23 8.03
N ALA A 65 -14.23 -3.42 7.03
CA ALA A 65 -12.86 -3.89 7.29
C ALA A 65 -12.04 -2.81 7.99
N ALA A 66 -11.22 -3.20 8.98
CA ALA A 66 -10.31 -2.26 9.65
C ALA A 66 -9.21 -1.76 8.70
N GLY A 67 -8.76 -2.64 7.80
CA GLY A 67 -7.89 -2.28 6.69
C GLY A 67 -8.05 -3.22 5.51
N ALA A 68 -7.64 -2.76 4.34
CA ALA A 68 -7.64 -3.53 3.10
C ALA A 68 -6.36 -3.25 2.30
N VAL A 69 -5.76 -4.31 1.75
CA VAL A 69 -4.59 -4.21 0.88
C VAL A 69 -4.81 -4.99 -0.42
N PRO A 70 -4.41 -4.46 -1.59
CA PRO A 70 -4.46 -5.19 -2.83
C PRO A 70 -3.34 -6.23 -2.86
N GLY A 71 -3.63 -7.41 -3.38
CA GLY A 71 -2.65 -8.47 -3.55
C GLY A 71 -2.90 -9.27 -4.82
N ILE A 72 -1.82 -9.72 -5.45
CA ILE A 72 -1.87 -10.66 -6.58
C ILE A 72 -1.30 -12.02 -6.17
N PRO A 73 -1.76 -13.14 -6.77
CA PRO A 73 -1.16 -14.45 -6.54
C PRO A 73 0.34 -14.46 -6.80
N VAL A 74 1.10 -15.13 -5.95
CA VAL A 74 2.53 -15.35 -6.21
C VAL A 74 2.67 -16.43 -7.28
N VAL A 75 3.38 -16.11 -8.37
CA VAL A 75 3.61 -17.05 -9.48
C VAL A 75 4.85 -17.92 -9.27
N ASP A 76 5.87 -17.35 -8.65
CA ASP A 76 7.13 -18.04 -8.36
C ASP A 76 6.99 -19.03 -7.19
N THR A 77 7.92 -19.98 -7.14
CA THR A 77 8.03 -20.86 -5.97
C THR A 77 8.77 -20.12 -4.86
N VAL A 78 8.10 -19.89 -3.73
CA VAL A 78 8.70 -19.26 -2.54
C VAL A 78 9.25 -20.33 -1.61
N LYS A 79 10.46 -20.11 -1.08
CA LYS A 79 11.09 -20.94 -0.05
C LYS A 79 11.32 -20.11 1.19
N THR A 80 11.14 -20.70 2.37
CA THR A 80 11.68 -20.14 3.61
C THR A 80 13.13 -20.60 3.74
N VAL A 81 14.01 -19.71 4.17
CA VAL A 81 15.44 -19.98 4.37
C VAL A 81 15.86 -19.50 5.75
N ASP A 82 16.81 -20.21 6.37
CA ASP A 82 17.42 -19.77 7.62
C ASP A 82 18.57 -18.76 7.37
N PRO A 83 19.16 -18.16 8.42
CA PRO A 83 20.28 -17.21 8.26
C PRO A 83 21.54 -17.81 7.63
N ALA A 84 21.68 -19.14 7.58
CA ALA A 84 22.80 -19.82 6.92
C ALA A 84 22.51 -20.10 5.42
N GLY A 85 21.32 -19.74 4.92
CA GLY A 85 20.91 -19.93 3.53
C GLY A 85 20.36 -21.33 3.24
N VAL A 86 20.04 -22.11 4.26
CA VAL A 86 19.47 -23.46 4.10
C VAL A 86 17.95 -23.35 3.97
N ILE A 87 17.37 -24.07 2.99
CA ILE A 87 15.91 -24.14 2.81
C ILE A 87 15.29 -24.84 4.01
N THR A 88 14.36 -24.17 4.68
CA THR A 88 13.62 -24.69 5.84
C THR A 88 12.20 -25.16 5.49
N GLY A 89 11.69 -24.76 4.31
CA GLY A 89 10.32 -25.07 3.93
C GLY A 89 9.89 -24.46 2.61
N THR A 90 8.68 -24.83 2.20
CA THR A 90 7.97 -24.29 1.05
C THR A 90 6.55 -23.99 1.49
N PRO A 91 6.17 -22.72 1.68
CA PRO A 91 4.79 -22.38 2.03
C PRO A 91 3.83 -22.82 0.91
N ASP A 92 2.56 -23.08 1.27
CA ASP A 92 1.53 -23.33 0.28
C ASP A 92 1.30 -22.06 -0.56
N ARG A 93 1.68 -22.11 -1.84
CA ARG A 93 1.59 -20.96 -2.74
C ARG A 93 0.16 -20.46 -2.91
N ALA A 94 -0.86 -21.32 -2.75
CA ALA A 94 -2.26 -20.91 -2.87
C ALA A 94 -2.66 -19.85 -1.83
N THR A 95 -2.00 -19.85 -0.67
CA THR A 95 -2.25 -18.89 0.43
C THR A 95 -1.39 -17.63 0.34
N LEU A 96 -0.41 -17.58 -0.57
CA LEU A 96 0.50 -16.44 -0.70
C LEU A 96 -0.05 -15.37 -1.63
N ARG A 97 0.18 -14.11 -1.27
CA ARG A 97 -0.10 -12.93 -2.11
C ARG A 97 1.10 -12.00 -2.09
N ALA A 98 1.44 -11.46 -3.26
CA ALA A 98 2.35 -10.32 -3.37
C ALA A 98 1.54 -9.05 -3.13
N ILE A 99 1.76 -8.41 -1.97
CA ILE A 99 1.00 -7.24 -1.55
C ILE A 99 1.45 -5.99 -2.31
N GLN A 100 0.46 -5.15 -2.62
CA GLN A 100 0.60 -3.90 -3.36
C GLN A 100 0.08 -2.74 -2.51
N THR A 101 0.21 -1.51 -3.02
CA THR A 101 -0.48 -0.34 -2.46
C THR A 101 -1.39 0.24 -3.55
N PRO A 102 -2.48 0.96 -3.22
CA PRO A 102 -2.80 1.60 -1.94
C PRO A 102 -3.14 0.62 -0.82
N GLN A 103 -2.64 0.86 0.39
CA GLN A 103 -3.15 0.21 1.61
C GLN A 103 -4.18 1.14 2.22
N GLY A 104 -5.41 0.68 2.44
CA GLY A 104 -6.50 1.48 2.98
C GLY A 104 -6.88 1.06 4.38
N PHE A 105 -7.24 2.01 5.23
CA PHE A 105 -7.57 1.77 6.63
C PHE A 105 -8.67 2.70 7.11
N ALA A 106 -9.45 2.24 8.08
CA ALA A 106 -10.26 3.14 8.89
C ALA A 106 -9.32 4.13 9.61
N ALA A 107 -9.61 5.42 9.49
CA ALA A 107 -8.67 6.47 9.85
C ALA A 107 -8.36 6.51 11.35
N ASP A 108 -9.36 6.24 12.19
CA ASP A 108 -9.22 6.14 13.63
C ASP A 108 -8.30 4.98 14.04
N ILE A 109 -8.48 3.81 13.41
CA ILE A 109 -7.65 2.62 13.63
C ILE A 109 -6.20 2.89 13.21
N LEU A 110 -5.98 3.47 12.02
CA LEU A 110 -4.64 3.77 11.56
C LEU A 110 -3.92 4.77 12.47
N ARG A 111 -4.61 5.84 12.89
CA ARG A 111 -4.07 6.83 13.82
C ARG A 111 -3.71 6.19 15.17
N ALA A 112 -4.58 5.35 15.71
CA ALA A 112 -4.31 4.61 16.95
C ALA A 112 -3.11 3.66 16.81
N ALA A 113 -3.01 2.95 15.69
CA ALA A 113 -1.90 2.04 15.41
C ALA A 113 -0.55 2.78 15.34
N TYR A 114 -0.52 3.95 14.69
CA TYR A 114 0.66 4.82 14.68
C TYR A 114 1.01 5.37 16.08
N ALA A 115 0.02 5.61 16.95
CA ALA A 115 0.27 6.08 18.31
C ALA A 115 0.85 5.01 19.25
N ALA A 116 0.74 3.72 18.90
CA ALA A 116 1.22 2.60 19.72
C ALA A 116 2.75 2.42 19.72
N ASP A 117 3.47 3.14 18.85
CA ASP A 117 4.95 3.14 18.74
C ASP A 117 5.57 1.74 18.57
N VAL A 118 4.91 0.89 17.78
CA VAL A 118 5.38 -0.46 17.45
C VAL A 118 6.10 -0.47 16.11
N ALA A 119 7.23 -1.19 16.03
CA ALA A 119 7.94 -1.37 14.77
C ALA A 119 7.23 -2.40 13.87
N ALA A 120 6.91 -1.98 12.64
CA ALA A 120 6.27 -2.81 11.63
C ALA A 120 6.91 -2.59 10.26
N THR A 121 6.80 -3.57 9.36
CA THR A 121 7.39 -3.51 8.01
C THR A 121 6.56 -2.72 7.01
N ASP A 122 5.24 -2.62 7.24
CA ASP A 122 4.31 -1.80 6.48
C ASP A 122 3.11 -1.38 7.37
N ASP A 123 2.18 -0.61 6.81
CA ASP A 123 1.03 -0.07 7.56
C ASP A 123 0.03 -1.17 7.94
N ALA A 124 -0.11 -2.19 7.10
CA ALA A 124 -0.95 -3.34 7.36
C ALA A 124 -0.46 -4.13 8.58
N ALA A 125 0.83 -4.45 8.63
CA ALA A 125 1.43 -5.12 9.77
C ALA A 125 1.30 -4.29 11.07
N LEU A 126 1.37 -2.96 10.99
CA LEU A 126 1.15 -2.10 12.14
C LEU A 126 -0.28 -2.22 12.69
N VAL A 127 -1.28 -2.20 11.81
CA VAL A 127 -2.69 -2.37 12.19
C VAL A 127 -2.96 -3.78 12.74
N GLU A 128 -2.38 -4.82 12.13
CA GLU A 128 -2.45 -6.21 12.61
C GLU A 128 -1.91 -6.36 14.03
N LEU A 129 -0.76 -5.74 14.33
CA LEU A 129 -0.14 -5.77 15.66
C LEU A 129 -0.97 -5.07 16.74
N THR A 130 -1.93 -4.22 16.35
CA THR A 130 -2.90 -3.60 17.26
C THR A 130 -4.21 -4.38 17.40
N GLY A 131 -4.28 -5.61 16.89
CA GLY A 131 -5.39 -6.53 17.09
C GLY A 131 -6.53 -6.39 16.09
N HIS A 132 -6.30 -5.68 14.98
CA HIS A 132 -7.27 -5.50 13.91
C HIS A 132 -6.93 -6.39 12.71
N ASN A 133 -7.96 -6.85 11.99
CA ASN A 133 -7.75 -7.66 10.80
C ASN A 133 -7.65 -6.77 9.55
N VAL A 134 -6.65 -7.03 8.72
CA VAL A 134 -6.48 -6.43 7.39
C VAL A 134 -6.87 -7.46 6.35
N VAL A 135 -7.81 -7.11 5.45
CA VAL A 135 -8.27 -8.01 4.39
C VAL A 135 -7.47 -7.81 3.11
N VAL A 136 -7.38 -8.85 2.29
CA VAL A 136 -6.79 -8.74 0.96
C VAL A 136 -7.89 -8.60 -0.08
N VAL A 137 -7.78 -7.60 -0.95
CA VAL A 137 -8.61 -7.45 -2.15
C VAL A 137 -7.82 -7.78 -3.40
N ASP A 138 -8.49 -8.04 -4.51
CA ASP A 138 -7.81 -8.34 -5.77
C ASP A 138 -6.95 -7.15 -6.21
N GLY A 139 -5.64 -7.39 -6.41
CA GLY A 139 -4.70 -6.42 -6.94
C GLY A 139 -4.74 -6.29 -8.46
N ASP A 140 -3.70 -5.70 -9.04
CA ASP A 140 -3.53 -5.58 -10.48
C ASP A 140 -2.05 -5.66 -10.88
N ALA A 141 -1.74 -6.34 -11.99
CA ALA A 141 -0.37 -6.46 -12.48
C ALA A 141 0.26 -5.10 -12.85
N LEU A 142 -0.55 -4.08 -13.16
CA LEU A 142 -0.13 -2.70 -13.42
C LEU A 142 0.25 -1.94 -12.13
N ALA A 143 -0.17 -2.41 -10.96
CA ALA A 143 0.22 -1.84 -9.67
C ALA A 143 1.63 -2.29 -9.22
N PHE A 144 2.51 -2.66 -10.15
CA PHE A 144 3.90 -3.02 -9.84
C PHE A 144 4.67 -1.77 -9.36
N LYS A 145 5.64 -1.99 -8.47
CA LYS A 145 6.50 -0.92 -7.95
C LYS A 145 7.68 -0.77 -8.88
N ILE A 146 7.95 0.45 -9.33
CA ILE A 146 9.16 0.75 -10.07
C ILE A 146 10.32 0.79 -9.08
N THR A 147 11.20 -0.19 -9.18
CA THR A 147 12.37 -0.36 -8.30
C THR A 147 13.67 -0.55 -9.07
N THR A 148 13.58 -1.02 -10.31
CA THR A 148 14.70 -1.31 -11.20
C THR A 148 14.58 -0.54 -12.53
N SER A 149 15.64 -0.52 -13.32
CA SER A 149 15.61 -0.01 -14.70
C SER A 149 14.56 -0.73 -15.55
N ASP A 150 14.47 -2.05 -15.39
CA ASP A 150 13.58 -2.89 -16.19
C ASP A 150 12.11 -2.60 -15.88
N ASP A 151 11.80 -2.28 -14.60
CA ASP A 151 10.47 -1.80 -14.21
C ASP A 151 10.13 -0.47 -14.89
N LEU A 152 11.08 0.45 -14.98
CA LEU A 152 10.87 1.75 -15.63
C LEU A 152 10.59 1.56 -17.12
N GLU A 153 11.39 0.76 -17.82
CA GLU A 153 11.14 0.45 -19.24
C GLU A 153 9.79 -0.23 -19.45
N ARG A 154 9.40 -1.12 -18.53
CA ARG A 154 8.07 -1.74 -18.55
C ARG A 154 6.98 -0.68 -18.43
N ALA A 155 7.11 0.26 -17.50
CA ALA A 155 6.14 1.33 -17.31
C ALA A 155 6.03 2.23 -18.55
N GLU A 156 7.14 2.59 -19.17
CA GLU A 156 7.17 3.37 -20.41
C GLU A 156 6.46 2.66 -21.57
N ARG A 157 6.65 1.35 -21.71
CA ARG A 157 5.93 0.55 -22.74
C ARG A 157 4.42 0.55 -22.54
N VAL A 158 3.96 0.41 -21.30
CA VAL A 158 2.53 0.48 -20.97
C VAL A 158 1.97 1.85 -21.34
N LEU A 159 2.65 2.93 -20.95
CA LEU A 159 2.22 4.32 -21.24
C LEU A 159 2.22 4.65 -22.73
N ALA A 160 3.12 4.05 -23.51
CA ALA A 160 3.18 4.22 -24.96
C ALA A 160 2.04 3.51 -25.72
N GLY A 161 1.10 2.84 -25.03
CA GLY A 161 0.03 2.05 -25.64
C GLY A 161 0.52 0.72 -26.23
N GLY A 162 1.73 0.29 -25.85
CA GLY A 162 2.37 -0.93 -26.34
C GLY A 162 1.94 -2.15 -25.54
N GLU A 163 0.67 -2.54 -25.61
CA GLU A 163 0.28 -3.91 -25.27
C GLU A 163 0.46 -4.80 -26.50
N ARG A 164 1.40 -5.74 -26.42
CA ARG A 164 1.41 -6.97 -27.22
C ARG A 164 1.54 -8.15 -26.30
#